data_AF-A0A0K8URB0-F1
#
_entry.id   AF-A0A0K8URB0-F1
#
_cell.length_a   1.000
_cell.length_b   1.000
_cell.length_c   1.000
_cell.angle_alpha   90.00
_cell.angle_beta   90.00
_cell.angle_gamma   90.00
#
_symmetry.space_group_name_H-M   'P 1'
#
loop_
_entity.id
_entity.type
_entity.pdbx_description
1 polymer ?
#
loop_
_entity_poly.entity_id
_entity_poly.type
_entity_poly.pdbx_seq_one_letter_code
_entity_poly.pdbx_strand_id
1 'polypeptide(L)'
;VQSTSRESKLNITTTATHLIHFFFKLSIFFYYSFFAQEAFGVYVYYLAKITELLDTVFFVLRKNERQVTFLHVYHHSVMPLISWGTTKYFPGGHGTFIGWINSFVHIVMYTYYFLSAFGPKMQKYLWWKSHITTLQMVQFCMVFIHQTQLLYTDCGYPRWSVCFTLPNAIFFYYLFNDFYQKSYKKKQQAQADALSAKCAAAAAAAAAANDNNNDISAKNLNGAPANTANTAQEKKHL
;
A
#
# COMPACT_ATOMS: atom_id res chain seq x y z
N VAL A 1 25.17 3.49 20.31
CA VAL A 1 24.46 2.48 21.14
C VAL A 1 23.33 3.09 21.97
N GLN A 2 23.49 4.31 22.53
CA GLN A 2 22.42 5.00 23.28
C GLN A 2 21.22 5.45 22.42
N SER A 3 21.44 5.84 21.15
CA SER A 3 20.38 6.30 20.23
C SER A 3 19.46 5.17 19.76
N THR A 4 20.03 4.01 19.41
CA THR A 4 19.27 2.82 18.97
C THR A 4 18.44 2.20 20.11
N SER A 5 18.91 2.28 21.36
CA SER A 5 18.15 1.86 22.54
C SER A 5 16.96 2.77 22.83
N ARG A 6 17.11 4.09 22.63
CA ARG A 6 16.04 5.08 22.86
C ARG A 6 14.98 5.03 21.75
N GLU A 7 15.39 4.80 20.49
CA GLU A 7 14.47 4.54 19.38
C GLU A 7 13.73 3.20 19.50
N SER A 8 14.41 2.15 19.98
CA SER A 8 13.79 0.85 20.30
C SER A 8 12.72 0.99 21.38
N LYS A 9 13.03 1.68 22.49
CA LYS A 9 12.06 1.92 23.57
C LYS A 9 10.90 2.81 23.12
N LEU A 10 11.14 3.86 22.33
CA LEU A 10 10.08 4.70 21.76
C LEU A 10 9.19 3.93 20.78
N ASN A 11 9.76 3.02 19.99
CA ASN A 11 9.01 2.12 19.12
C ASN A 11 8.15 1.14 19.92
N ILE A 12 8.65 0.62 21.05
CA ILE A 12 7.92 -0.29 21.96
C ILE A 12 6.77 0.42 22.67
N THR A 13 6.98 1.63 23.18
CA THR A 13 5.89 2.40 23.83
C THR A 13 4.84 2.84 22.81
N THR A 14 5.26 3.23 21.61
CA THR A 14 4.33 3.59 20.51
C THR A 14 3.54 2.39 20.02
N THR A 15 4.17 1.22 19.90
CA THR A 15 3.47 -0.04 19.58
C THR A 15 2.50 -0.44 20.68
N ALA A 16 2.85 -0.27 21.95
CA ALA A 16 1.95 -0.51 23.07
C ALA A 16 0.72 0.42 23.06
N THR A 17 0.89 1.70 22.74
CA THR A 17 -0.23 2.64 22.62
C THR A 17 -1.12 2.33 21.42
N HIS A 18 -0.54 2.01 20.26
CA HIS A 18 -1.31 1.55 19.10
C HIS A 18 -1.99 0.20 19.37
N LEU A 19 -1.38 -0.70 20.14
CA LEU A 19 -1.98 -1.94 20.61
C LEU A 19 -3.19 -1.69 21.49
N ILE A 20 -3.08 -0.80 22.47
CA ILE A 20 -4.19 -0.42 23.36
C ILE A 20 -5.30 0.25 22.56
N HIS A 21 -4.98 1.20 21.67
CA HIS A 21 -5.97 1.83 20.79
C HIS A 21 -6.60 0.84 19.80
N PHE A 22 -5.83 -0.08 19.25
CA PHE A 22 -6.30 -1.10 18.31
C PHE A 22 -7.24 -2.09 19.01
N PHE A 23 -6.82 -2.67 20.14
CA PHE A 23 -7.67 -3.57 20.92
C PHE A 23 -8.89 -2.85 21.49
N PHE A 24 -8.76 -1.60 21.93
CA PHE A 24 -9.91 -0.80 22.37
C PHE A 24 -10.90 -0.53 21.22
N LYS A 25 -10.42 -0.12 20.04
CA LYS A 25 -11.26 0.07 18.84
C LYS A 25 -11.88 -1.23 18.35
N LEU A 26 -11.13 -2.33 18.37
CA LEU A 26 -11.57 -3.65 17.91
C LEU A 26 -12.60 -4.25 18.86
N SER A 27 -12.36 -4.18 20.17
CA SER A 27 -13.31 -4.63 21.20
C SER A 27 -14.57 -3.78 21.21
N ILE A 28 -14.49 -2.46 21.01
CA ILE A 28 -15.66 -1.60 20.85
C ILE A 28 -16.40 -1.92 19.55
N PHE A 29 -15.70 -2.10 18.42
CA PHE A 29 -16.36 -2.39 17.15
C PHE A 29 -17.11 -3.74 17.17
N PHE A 30 -16.46 -4.81 17.67
CA PHE A 30 -17.09 -6.15 17.77
C PHE A 30 -18.23 -6.20 18.80
N TYR A 31 -18.13 -5.45 19.91
CA TYR A 31 -19.19 -5.40 20.92
C TYR A 31 -20.42 -4.60 20.46
N TYR A 32 -20.23 -3.59 19.58
CA TYR A 32 -21.31 -2.67 19.16
C TYR A 32 -22.00 -3.07 17.87
N SER A 33 -21.28 -3.59 16.87
CA SER A 33 -21.90 -4.04 15.61
C SER A 33 -22.80 -5.27 15.79
N PHE A 34 -22.70 -5.97 16.91
CA PHE A 34 -23.50 -7.16 17.20
C PHE A 34 -24.69 -6.91 18.16
N PHE A 35 -24.69 -5.81 18.95
CA PHE A 35 -25.69 -5.63 20.02
C PHE A 35 -26.32 -4.21 20.21
N ALA A 36 -25.88 -3.15 19.52
CA ALA A 36 -26.32 -1.78 19.87
C ALA A 36 -27.42 -1.19 18.96
N GLN A 37 -28.43 -0.58 19.59
CA GLN A 37 -29.34 0.40 18.99
C GLN A 37 -28.61 1.32 17.98
N GLU A 38 -29.15 1.45 16.77
CA GLU A 38 -28.57 2.19 15.62
C GLU A 38 -27.94 3.55 16.01
N ALA A 39 -28.60 4.31 16.87
CA ALA A 39 -28.12 5.62 17.31
C ALA A 39 -26.85 5.57 18.18
N PHE A 40 -26.72 4.56 19.03
CA PHE A 40 -25.53 4.36 19.87
C PHE A 40 -24.34 3.89 19.03
N GLY A 41 -24.59 3.05 18.02
CA GLY A 41 -23.58 2.65 17.04
C GLY A 41 -23.00 3.83 16.27
N VAL A 42 -23.85 4.77 15.82
CA VAL A 42 -23.40 5.99 15.12
C VAL A 42 -22.59 6.91 16.04
N TYR A 43 -23.01 7.09 17.30
CA TYR A 43 -22.28 7.89 18.27
C TYR A 43 -20.88 7.32 18.57
N VAL A 44 -20.77 6.01 18.73
CA VAL A 44 -19.49 5.35 18.96
C VAL A 44 -18.60 5.35 17.71
N TYR A 45 -19.19 5.22 16.52
CA TYR A 45 -18.46 5.44 15.27
C TYR A 45 -17.86 6.85 15.19
N TYR A 46 -18.61 7.88 15.61
CA TYR A 46 -18.08 9.24 15.70
C TYR A 46 -16.89 9.34 16.67
N LEU A 47 -17.00 8.76 17.88
CA LEU A 47 -15.88 8.72 18.83
C LEU A 47 -14.67 7.99 18.23
N ALA A 48 -14.88 6.89 17.51
CA ALA A 48 -13.81 6.18 16.82
C ALA A 48 -13.10 7.12 15.82
N LYS A 49 -13.82 7.94 15.04
CA LYS A 49 -13.22 8.94 14.13
C LYS A 49 -12.44 10.03 14.85
N ILE A 50 -12.88 10.47 16.01
CA ILE A 50 -12.10 11.40 16.84
C ILE A 50 -10.79 10.75 17.32
N THR A 51 -10.82 9.49 17.74
CA THR A 51 -9.58 8.79 18.12
C THR A 51 -8.64 8.52 16.94
N GLU A 52 -9.13 8.49 15.70
CA GLU A 52 -8.28 8.43 14.49
C GLU A 52 -7.53 9.74 14.23
N LEU A 53 -8.04 10.90 14.67
CA LEU A 53 -7.28 12.16 14.63
C LEU A 53 -6.04 12.12 15.54
N LEU A 54 -6.04 11.27 16.57
CA LEU A 54 -4.85 11.09 17.40
C LEU A 54 -3.72 10.40 16.62
N ASP A 55 -4.01 9.56 15.63
CA ASP A 55 -2.99 8.94 14.77
C ASP A 55 -2.22 10.03 13.99
N THR A 56 -2.91 11.04 13.46
CA THR A 56 -2.27 12.22 12.84
C THR A 56 -1.37 12.97 13.81
N VAL A 57 -1.82 13.19 15.06
CA VAL A 57 -1.02 13.88 16.09
C VAL A 57 0.26 13.09 16.39
N PHE A 58 0.17 11.76 16.53
CA PHE A 58 1.34 10.91 16.75
C PHE A 58 2.31 10.91 15.55
N PHE A 59 1.83 10.97 14.31
CA PHE A 59 2.70 11.05 13.13
C PHE A 59 3.48 12.36 13.04
N VAL A 60 2.82 13.48 13.36
CA VAL A 60 3.46 14.81 13.43
C VAL A 60 4.49 14.86 14.56
N LEU A 61 4.14 14.36 15.76
CA LEU A 61 5.06 14.30 16.89
C LEU A 61 6.28 13.40 16.64
N ARG A 62 6.10 12.34 15.84
CA ARG A 62 7.17 11.42 15.44
C ARG A 62 8.04 11.95 14.28
N LYS A 63 7.72 13.12 13.71
CA LYS A 63 8.36 13.69 12.51
C LYS A 63 8.33 12.72 11.30
N ASN A 64 7.27 11.92 11.18
CA ASN A 64 7.15 10.95 10.09
C ASN A 64 6.33 11.53 8.93
N GLU A 65 6.82 12.62 8.35
CA GLU A 65 6.15 13.38 7.28
C GLU A 65 5.84 12.54 6.03
N ARG A 66 6.52 11.40 5.86
CA ARG A 66 6.29 10.50 4.72
C ARG A 66 4.93 9.79 4.78
N GLN A 67 4.29 9.73 5.95
CA GLN A 67 2.98 9.11 6.15
C GLN A 67 1.83 10.12 6.10
N VAL A 68 2.11 11.40 6.39
CA VAL A 68 1.14 12.50 6.39
C VAL A 68 0.97 13.03 4.96
N THR A 69 0.25 12.27 4.15
CA THR A 69 -0.10 12.69 2.78
C THR A 69 -1.29 13.64 2.78
N PHE A 70 -1.45 14.44 1.72
CA PHE A 70 -2.66 15.27 1.54
C PHE A 70 -3.95 14.45 1.66
N LEU A 71 -3.97 13.23 1.07
CA LEU A 71 -5.10 12.30 1.17
C LEU A 71 -5.43 11.97 2.63
N HIS A 72 -4.42 11.71 3.45
CA HIS A 72 -4.59 11.39 4.86
C HIS A 72 -5.17 12.59 5.63
N VAL A 73 -4.58 13.78 5.49
CA VAL A 73 -5.05 14.99 6.20
C VAL A 73 -6.47 15.37 5.78
N TYR A 74 -6.76 15.34 4.47
CA TYR A 74 -8.11 15.59 3.96
C TYR A 74 -9.12 14.59 4.52
N HIS A 75 -8.81 13.29 4.46
CA HIS A 75 -9.66 12.22 5.00
C HIS A 75 -9.94 12.40 6.49
N HIS A 76 -8.90 12.56 7.30
CA HIS A 76 -9.03 12.67 8.75
C HIS A 76 -9.66 13.99 9.18
N SER A 77 -9.68 15.03 8.34
CA SER A 77 -10.38 16.28 8.64
C SER A 77 -11.88 16.20 8.31
N VAL A 78 -12.21 15.67 7.13
CA VAL A 78 -13.59 15.65 6.61
C VAL A 78 -14.44 14.54 7.26
N MET A 79 -13.86 13.36 7.53
CA MET A 79 -14.62 12.23 8.08
C MET A 79 -15.22 12.49 9.48
N PRO A 80 -14.50 13.07 10.44
CA PRO A 80 -15.07 13.42 11.75
C PRO A 80 -16.14 14.51 11.67
N LEU A 81 -15.98 15.49 10.77
CA LEU A 81 -16.97 16.55 10.55
C LEU A 81 -18.28 15.98 10.01
N ILE A 82 -18.21 15.13 8.99
CA ILE A 82 -19.40 14.46 8.43
C ILE A 82 -20.02 13.54 9.49
N SER A 83 -19.21 12.78 10.22
CA SER A 83 -19.69 11.86 11.26
C SER A 83 -20.35 12.58 12.43
N TRP A 84 -19.92 13.79 12.77
CA TRP A 84 -20.59 14.62 13.76
C TRP A 84 -21.97 15.06 13.26
N GLY A 85 -22.05 15.50 12.00
CA GLY A 85 -23.31 15.87 11.36
C GLY A 85 -24.31 14.71 11.31
N THR A 86 -23.87 13.51 10.91
CA THR A 86 -24.75 12.33 10.90
C THR A 86 -25.21 11.95 12.31
N THR A 87 -24.32 11.95 13.30
CA THR A 87 -24.69 11.67 14.70
C THR A 87 -25.70 12.67 15.26
N LYS A 88 -25.57 13.96 14.89
CA LYS A 88 -26.42 15.03 15.42
C LYS A 88 -27.81 15.08 14.77
N TYR A 89 -27.89 14.85 13.46
CA TYR A 89 -29.12 15.07 12.69
C TYR A 89 -29.82 13.77 12.28
N PHE A 90 -29.08 12.70 12.00
CA PHE A 90 -29.64 11.42 11.48
C PHE A 90 -28.87 10.22 12.05
N PRO A 91 -29.07 9.88 13.34
CA PRO A 91 -28.37 8.77 13.99
C PRO A 91 -28.99 7.43 13.58
N GLY A 92 -28.79 7.01 12.33
CA GLY A 92 -29.22 5.71 11.82
C GLY A 92 -29.69 5.72 10.36
N GLY A 93 -30.23 4.59 9.90
CA GLY A 93 -30.83 4.45 8.57
C GLY A 93 -29.81 4.16 7.47
N HIS A 94 -30.07 4.63 6.25
CA HIS A 94 -29.30 4.22 5.07
C HIS A 94 -27.78 4.53 5.14
N GLY A 95 -27.38 5.57 5.89
CA GLY A 95 -25.97 5.93 6.08
C GLY A 95 -25.15 4.99 6.97
N THR A 96 -25.79 4.07 7.73
CA THR A 96 -25.08 3.14 8.62
C THR A 96 -24.24 2.13 7.85
N PHE A 97 -24.64 1.78 6.62
CA PHE A 97 -23.87 0.93 5.72
C PHE A 97 -22.45 1.48 5.46
N ILE A 98 -22.32 2.80 5.30
CA ILE A 98 -21.02 3.46 5.11
C ILE A 98 -20.12 3.23 6.33
N GLY A 99 -20.68 3.42 7.54
CA GLY A 99 -19.95 3.21 8.78
C GLY A 99 -19.52 1.76 8.97
N TRP A 100 -20.41 0.82 8.65
CA TRP A 100 -20.16 -0.62 8.75
C TRP A 100 -19.02 -1.07 7.82
N ILE A 101 -19.11 -0.75 6.52
CA ILE A 101 -18.09 -1.17 5.55
C ILE A 101 -16.75 -0.46 5.79
N ASN A 102 -16.78 0.83 6.18
CA ASN A 102 -15.58 1.58 6.52
C ASN A 102 -14.85 0.92 7.69
N SER A 103 -15.59 0.54 8.72
CA SER A 103 -15.01 -0.09 9.90
C SER A 103 -14.42 -1.46 9.59
N PHE A 104 -15.08 -2.27 8.75
CA PHE A 104 -14.53 -3.54 8.26
C PHE A 104 -13.17 -3.34 7.56
N VAL A 105 -13.08 -2.40 6.63
CA VAL A 105 -11.83 -2.13 5.92
C VAL A 105 -10.77 -1.50 6.85
N HIS A 106 -11.19 -0.65 7.78
CA HIS A 106 -10.30 -0.09 8.79
C HIS A 106 -9.71 -1.17 9.68
N ILE A 107 -10.45 -2.22 10.06
CA ILE A 107 -9.88 -3.36 10.79
C ILE A 107 -8.73 -3.99 10.01
N VAL A 108 -8.93 -4.28 8.71
CA VAL A 108 -7.90 -4.88 7.87
C VAL A 108 -6.68 -3.96 7.74
N MET A 109 -6.91 -2.66 7.50
CA MET A 109 -5.87 -1.65 7.36
C MET A 109 -5.07 -1.46 8.66
N TYR A 110 -5.73 -1.36 9.81
CA TYR A 110 -5.06 -1.21 11.10
C TYR A 110 -4.36 -2.49 11.52
N THR A 111 -4.89 -3.67 11.18
CA THR A 111 -4.19 -4.94 11.36
C THR A 111 -2.88 -4.94 10.59
N TYR A 112 -2.89 -4.46 9.34
CA TYR A 112 -1.64 -4.31 8.58
C TYR A 112 -0.65 -3.36 9.25
N TYR A 113 -1.10 -2.20 9.73
CA TYR A 113 -0.22 -1.27 10.42
C TYR A 113 0.35 -1.86 11.71
N PHE A 114 -0.48 -2.60 12.46
CA PHE A 114 -0.05 -3.36 13.62
C PHE A 114 1.05 -4.37 13.28
N LEU A 115 0.87 -5.21 12.26
CA LEU A 115 1.90 -6.16 11.83
C LEU A 115 3.17 -5.44 11.35
N SER A 116 3.04 -4.28 10.70
CA SER A 116 4.19 -3.49 10.21
C SER A 116 5.04 -2.89 11.32
N ALA A 117 4.50 -2.81 12.54
CA ALA A 117 5.13 -2.21 13.69
C ALA A 117 6.05 -3.16 14.47
N PHE A 118 5.95 -4.49 14.25
CA PHE A 118 6.90 -5.49 14.78
C PHE A 118 8.31 -5.42 14.14
N GLY A 119 8.54 -4.47 13.24
CA GLY A 119 9.85 -4.13 12.71
C GLY A 119 10.16 -4.78 11.35
N PRO A 120 11.41 -4.59 10.86
CA PRO A 120 11.77 -4.91 9.47
C PRO A 120 11.70 -6.41 9.14
N LYS A 121 11.79 -7.29 10.15
CA LYS A 121 11.63 -8.74 9.97
C LYS A 121 10.20 -9.11 9.54
N MET A 122 9.18 -8.45 10.12
CA MET A 122 7.77 -8.69 9.78
C MET A 122 7.35 -7.94 8.50
N GLN A 123 7.95 -6.79 8.22
CA GLN A 123 7.65 -6.01 7.00
C GLN A 123 7.95 -6.79 5.70
N LYS A 124 8.88 -7.75 5.73
CA LYS A 124 9.17 -8.62 4.57
C LYS A 124 7.97 -9.49 4.16
N TYR A 125 7.13 -9.89 5.11
CA TYR A 125 5.97 -10.74 4.87
C TYR A 125 4.71 -9.94 4.48
N LEU A 126 4.76 -8.60 4.50
CA LEU A 126 3.62 -7.70 4.24
C LEU A 126 3.46 -7.33 2.76
N TRP A 127 3.56 -8.32 1.87
CA TRP A 127 3.45 -8.14 0.43
C TRP A 127 2.03 -7.75 -0.02
N TRP A 128 1.01 -8.03 0.80
CA TRP A 128 -0.40 -7.72 0.48
C TRP A 128 -0.79 -6.24 0.65
N LYS A 129 0.15 -5.33 0.92
CA LYS A 129 -0.14 -3.89 1.09
C LYS A 129 -0.98 -3.31 -0.05
N SER A 130 -0.69 -3.70 -1.30
CA SER A 130 -1.42 -3.23 -2.48
C SER A 130 -2.89 -3.69 -2.46
N HIS A 131 -3.17 -4.91 -2.01
CA HIS A 131 -4.52 -5.46 -1.91
C HIS A 131 -5.38 -4.68 -0.91
N ILE A 132 -4.79 -4.13 0.15
CA ILE A 132 -5.50 -3.28 1.12
C ILE A 132 -5.95 -1.98 0.45
N THR A 133 -5.08 -1.35 -0.35
CA THR A 133 -5.46 -0.16 -1.11
C THR A 133 -6.56 -0.48 -2.13
N THR A 134 -6.51 -1.65 -2.78
CA THR A 134 -7.58 -2.11 -3.66
C THR A 134 -8.90 -2.31 -2.90
N LEU A 135 -8.87 -2.91 -1.71
CA LEU A 135 -10.05 -3.06 -0.85
C LEU A 135 -10.66 -1.70 -0.47
N GLN A 136 -9.83 -0.69 -0.15
CA GLN A 136 -10.28 0.67 0.11
C GLN A 136 -10.95 1.31 -1.12
N MET A 137 -10.42 1.09 -2.32
CA MET A 137 -11.05 1.57 -3.56
C MET A 137 -12.40 0.89 -3.82
N VAL A 138 -12.48 -0.43 -3.62
CA VAL A 138 -13.73 -1.19 -3.77
C VAL A 138 -14.78 -0.75 -2.75
N GLN A 139 -14.37 -0.42 -1.52
CA GLN A 139 -15.26 0.18 -0.51
C GLN A 139 -15.93 1.45 -1.03
N PHE A 140 -15.17 2.38 -1.63
CA PHE A 140 -15.76 3.60 -2.19
C PHE A 140 -16.73 3.31 -3.33
N CYS A 141 -16.46 2.31 -4.18
CA CYS A 141 -17.39 1.89 -5.22
C CYS A 141 -18.70 1.33 -4.63
N MET A 142 -18.61 0.45 -3.62
CA MET A 142 -19.80 -0.11 -2.96
C MET A 142 -20.63 0.98 -2.27
N VAL A 143 -19.96 1.89 -1.56
CA VAL A 143 -20.62 3.05 -0.94
C VAL A 143 -21.28 3.92 -2.00
N PHE A 144 -20.61 4.20 -3.12
CA PHE A 144 -21.17 5.00 -4.21
C PHE A 144 -22.45 4.38 -4.80
N ILE A 145 -22.44 3.07 -5.06
CA ILE A 145 -23.60 2.35 -5.60
C ILE A 145 -24.76 2.39 -4.59
N HIS A 146 -24.48 2.07 -3.31
CA HIS A 146 -25.47 2.12 -2.24
C HIS A 146 -26.08 3.53 -2.12
N GLN A 147 -25.24 4.57 -2.15
CA GLN A 147 -25.70 5.95 -2.01
C GLN A 147 -26.47 6.48 -3.21
N THR A 148 -26.22 5.93 -4.39
CA THR A 148 -26.96 6.25 -5.61
C THR A 148 -28.41 5.72 -5.54
N GLN A 149 -28.70 4.68 -4.74
CA GLN A 149 -30.07 4.17 -4.58
C GLN A 149 -31.02 5.21 -3.97
N LEU A 150 -30.53 6.15 -3.16
CA LEU A 150 -31.33 7.26 -2.62
C LEU A 150 -31.82 8.24 -3.67
N LEU A 151 -31.21 8.28 -4.86
CA LEU A 151 -31.71 9.11 -5.96
C LEU A 151 -32.99 8.54 -6.57
N TYR A 152 -33.14 7.21 -6.55
CA TYR A 152 -34.22 6.50 -7.23
C TYR A 152 -35.29 5.97 -6.27
N THR A 153 -34.97 5.72 -5.00
CA THR A 153 -35.89 5.14 -4.02
C THR A 153 -36.29 6.15 -2.95
N ASP A 154 -37.60 6.42 -2.87
CA ASP A 154 -38.22 7.21 -1.81
C ASP A 154 -38.26 6.42 -0.49
N CYS A 155 -37.20 6.56 0.31
CA CYS A 155 -37.07 5.88 1.62
C CYS A 155 -37.29 6.82 2.82
N GLY A 156 -37.81 8.05 2.60
CA GLY A 156 -37.97 9.05 3.66
C GLY A 156 -36.67 9.61 4.24
N TYR A 157 -35.52 9.19 3.71
CA TYR A 157 -34.20 9.70 4.09
C TYR A 157 -33.93 11.05 3.41
N PRO A 158 -33.30 12.04 4.08
CA PRO A 158 -33.04 13.37 3.52
C PRO A 158 -32.19 13.29 2.24
N ARG A 159 -32.79 13.62 1.08
CA ARG A 159 -32.10 13.64 -0.22
C ARG A 159 -30.92 14.61 -0.28
N TRP A 160 -30.96 15.69 0.48
CA TRP A 160 -29.85 16.64 0.59
C TRP A 160 -28.54 16.00 1.07
N SER A 161 -28.60 14.88 1.80
CA SER A 161 -27.40 14.14 2.21
C SER A 161 -26.59 13.64 0.99
N VAL A 162 -27.28 13.26 -0.09
CA VAL A 162 -26.68 12.75 -1.33
C VAL A 162 -25.82 13.81 -2.01
N CYS A 163 -26.24 15.08 -1.95
CA CYS A 163 -25.50 16.22 -2.49
C CYS A 163 -24.15 16.42 -1.81
N PHE A 164 -23.98 15.97 -0.56
CA PHE A 164 -22.71 16.01 0.15
C PHE A 164 -21.92 14.70 0.03
N THR A 165 -22.60 13.54 0.11
CA THR A 165 -21.91 12.24 0.13
C THR A 165 -21.39 11.81 -1.24
N LEU A 166 -22.12 12.04 -2.34
CA LEU A 166 -21.68 11.60 -3.68
C LEU A 166 -20.44 12.37 -4.18
N PRO A 167 -20.39 13.71 -4.15
CA PRO A 167 -19.18 14.43 -4.56
C PRO A 167 -17.96 14.05 -3.72
N ASN A 168 -18.17 13.86 -2.41
CA ASN A 168 -17.12 13.45 -1.50
C ASN A 168 -16.61 12.04 -1.83
N ALA A 169 -17.49 11.08 -2.12
CA ALA A 169 -17.11 9.73 -2.54
C ALA A 169 -16.30 9.72 -3.85
N ILE A 170 -16.71 10.53 -4.84
CA ILE A 170 -15.98 10.69 -6.11
C ILE A 170 -14.58 11.28 -5.86
N PHE A 171 -14.49 12.30 -5.02
CA PHE A 171 -13.22 12.94 -4.68
C PHE A 171 -12.27 11.98 -3.96
N PHE A 172 -12.77 11.20 -3.00
CA PHE A 172 -11.99 10.14 -2.35
C PHE A 172 -11.50 9.08 -3.33
N TYR A 173 -12.38 8.61 -4.22
CA TYR A 173 -12.00 7.64 -5.23
C TYR A 173 -10.86 8.17 -6.11
N TYR A 174 -10.94 9.42 -6.56
CA TYR A 174 -9.87 10.05 -7.34
C TYR A 174 -8.54 10.11 -6.59
N LEU A 175 -8.55 10.58 -5.33
CA LEU A 175 -7.33 10.67 -4.51
C LEU A 175 -6.70 9.30 -4.26
N PHE A 176 -7.50 8.27 -4.00
CA PHE A 176 -7.01 6.91 -3.81
C PHE A 176 -6.47 6.30 -5.11
N ASN A 177 -7.11 6.57 -6.24
CA ASN A 177 -6.63 6.13 -7.55
C ASN A 177 -5.29 6.81 -7.90
N ASP A 178 -5.15 8.12 -7.67
CA ASP A 178 -3.90 8.86 -7.87
C ASP A 178 -2.77 8.29 -6.97
N PHE A 179 -3.06 8.07 -5.68
CA PHE A 179 -2.13 7.45 -4.75
C PHE A 179 -1.72 6.04 -5.20
N TYR A 180 -2.68 5.22 -5.66
CA TYR A 180 -2.43 3.86 -6.14
C TYR A 180 -1.52 3.85 -7.37
N GLN A 181 -1.80 4.72 -8.34
CA GLN A 181 -0.98 4.83 -9.55
C GLN A 181 0.45 5.28 -9.23
N LYS A 182 0.62 6.30 -8.39
CA LYS A 182 1.92 6.81 -7.98
C LYS A 182 2.73 5.80 -7.16
N SER A 183 2.06 5.08 -6.25
CA SER A 183 2.74 4.19 -5.29
C SER A 183 3.05 2.79 -5.83
N TYR A 184 2.18 2.26 -6.70
CA TYR A 184 2.26 0.86 -7.14
C TYR A 184 2.54 0.75 -8.64
N LYS A 185 1.71 1.33 -9.51
CA LYS A 185 1.86 1.15 -10.97
C LYS A 185 3.16 1.74 -11.51
N LYS A 186 3.49 3.00 -11.17
CA LYS A 186 4.75 3.63 -11.61
C LYS A 186 5.99 2.90 -11.08
N LYS A 187 5.92 2.36 -9.86
CA LYS A 187 7.02 1.59 -9.26
C LYS A 187 7.20 0.22 -9.93
N GLN A 188 6.09 -0.47 -10.23
CA GLN A 188 6.12 -1.75 -10.95
C GLN A 188 6.65 -1.58 -12.38
N GLN A 189 6.23 -0.52 -13.07
CA GLN A 189 6.74 -0.20 -14.42
C GLN A 189 8.24 0.07 -14.41
N ALA A 190 8.72 0.93 -13.50
CA ALA A 190 10.16 1.22 -13.38
C ALA A 190 10.99 -0.02 -13.02
N GLN A 191 10.44 -0.97 -12.25
CA GLN A 191 11.10 -2.24 -11.95
C GLN A 191 11.14 -3.18 -13.15
N ALA A 192 10.07 -3.23 -13.96
CA ALA A 192 10.01 -4.00 -15.19
C ALA A 192 10.98 -3.43 -16.25
N ASP A 193 11.04 -2.11 -16.40
CA ASP A 193 11.94 -1.43 -17.33
C ASP A 193 13.41 -1.58 -16.91
N ALA A 194 13.70 -1.54 -15.60
CA ALA A 194 15.05 -1.81 -15.10
C ALA A 194 15.47 -3.27 -15.30
N LEU A 195 14.54 -4.22 -15.22
CA LEU A 195 14.81 -5.63 -15.50
C LEU A 195 15.05 -5.87 -16.99
N SER A 196 14.21 -5.29 -17.86
CA SER A 196 14.38 -5.40 -19.31
C SER A 196 15.69 -4.75 -19.78
N ALA A 197 16.07 -3.61 -19.22
CA ALA A 197 17.36 -2.98 -19.49
C ALA A 197 18.56 -3.84 -19.03
N LYS A 198 18.46 -4.50 -17.87
CA LYS A 198 19.50 -5.45 -17.41
C LYS A 198 19.60 -6.67 -18.32
N CYS A 199 18.47 -7.23 -18.75
CA CYS A 199 18.45 -8.36 -19.69
C CYS A 199 19.02 -7.96 -21.06
N ALA A 200 18.70 -6.76 -21.56
CA ALA A 200 19.26 -6.23 -22.81
C ALA A 200 20.77 -5.99 -22.70
N ALA A 201 21.25 -5.43 -21.59
CA ALA A 201 22.69 -5.23 -21.34
C ALA A 201 23.45 -6.56 -21.23
N ALA A 202 22.86 -7.57 -20.57
CA ALA A 202 23.44 -8.92 -20.49
C ALA A 202 23.50 -9.61 -21.87
N ALA A 203 22.48 -9.46 -22.69
CA ALA A 203 22.45 -9.99 -24.05
C ALA A 203 23.50 -9.31 -24.95
N ALA A 204 23.66 -7.99 -24.86
CA ALA A 204 24.68 -7.25 -25.59
C ALA A 204 26.11 -7.64 -25.18
N ALA A 205 26.36 -7.85 -23.88
CA ALA A 205 27.65 -8.31 -23.37
C ALA A 205 27.98 -9.74 -23.85
N ALA A 206 26.98 -10.63 -23.92
CA ALA A 206 27.15 -11.98 -24.45
C ALA A 206 27.46 -11.99 -25.96
N ALA A 207 26.82 -11.10 -26.73
CA ALA A 207 27.11 -10.95 -28.16
C ALA A 207 28.54 -10.44 -28.42
N ALA A 208 29.00 -9.42 -27.66
CA ALA A 208 30.36 -8.91 -27.76
C ALA A 208 31.44 -9.94 -27.38
N ALA A 209 31.15 -10.81 -26.40
CA ALA A 209 32.05 -11.90 -26.03
C ALA A 209 32.17 -12.96 -27.15
N ASN A 210 31.10 -13.18 -27.92
CA ASN A 210 31.09 -14.13 -29.02
C ASN A 210 31.85 -13.61 -30.26
N ASP A 211 31.76 -12.30 -30.54
CA ASP A 211 32.50 -11.65 -31.63
C ASP A 211 34.02 -11.68 -31.39
N ASN A 212 34.46 -11.44 -30.15
CA ASN A 212 35.87 -11.51 -29.77
C ASN A 212 36.45 -12.93 -29.89
N ASN A 213 35.63 -13.97 -29.68
CA ASN A 213 36.08 -15.36 -29.85
C ASN A 213 36.27 -15.72 -31.33
N ASN A 214 35.48 -15.11 -32.22
CA ASN A 214 35.61 -15.32 -33.66
C ASN A 214 36.85 -14.62 -34.24
N ASP A 215 37.21 -13.44 -33.72
CA ASP A 215 38.46 -12.72 -34.11
C ASP A 215 39.73 -13.44 -33.62
N ILE A 216 39.71 -14.02 -32.40
CA ILE A 216 40.84 -14.83 -31.90
C ILE A 216 41.01 -16.13 -32.71
N SER A 217 39.91 -16.77 -33.10
CA SER A 217 39.93 -17.97 -33.96
C SER A 217 40.43 -17.64 -35.37
N ALA A 218 40.03 -16.50 -35.94
CA ALA A 218 40.48 -16.04 -37.25
C ALA A 218 41.96 -15.59 -37.27
N LYS A 219 42.47 -14.99 -36.19
CA LYS A 219 43.90 -14.64 -36.06
C LYS A 219 44.82 -15.84 -35.92
N ASN A 220 44.37 -16.92 -35.28
CA ASN A 220 45.14 -18.16 -35.18
C ASN A 220 45.24 -18.93 -36.52
N LEU A 221 44.33 -18.67 -37.46
CA LEU A 221 44.35 -19.29 -38.80
C LEU A 221 45.28 -18.57 -39.79
N ASN A 222 45.63 -17.30 -39.54
CA ASN A 222 46.46 -16.48 -40.44
C ASN A 222 47.93 -16.32 -39.97
N GLY A 223 48.33 -17.03 -38.89
CA GLY A 223 49.64 -16.92 -38.26
C GLY A 223 50.61 -18.09 -38.52
N ALA A 224 50.50 -18.80 -39.64
CA ALA A 224 51.47 -19.83 -40.01
C ALA A 224 52.50 -19.25 -41.01
N PRO A 225 53.77 -19.02 -40.63
CA PRO A 225 54.81 -18.67 -41.58
C PRO A 225 55.30 -19.91 -42.33
N ALA A 226 55.61 -19.71 -43.60
CA ALA A 226 56.23 -20.69 -44.48
C ALA A 226 57.68 -21.02 -44.07
N ASN A 227 58.01 -22.32 -44.19
CA ASN A 227 59.31 -22.96 -44.46
C ASN A 227 60.56 -22.64 -43.60
N THR A 228 61.16 -23.68 -43.00
CA THR A 228 62.48 -24.24 -43.43
C THR A 228 62.92 -25.52 -42.66
N ALA A 229 63.16 -26.58 -43.46
CA ALA A 229 64.22 -27.60 -43.45
C ALA A 229 64.90 -28.20 -42.18
N ASN A 230 64.91 -29.56 -42.20
CA ASN A 230 65.96 -30.53 -41.80
C ASN A 230 66.44 -30.66 -40.34
N THR A 231 66.44 -31.90 -39.79
CA THR A 231 67.63 -32.79 -39.70
C THR A 231 67.28 -34.16 -39.05
N ALA A 232 67.59 -35.24 -39.81
CA ALA A 232 68.12 -36.57 -39.45
C ALA A 232 67.47 -37.60 -38.47
N GLN A 233 67.47 -38.86 -38.98
CA GLN A 233 67.77 -40.15 -38.33
C GLN A 233 66.75 -40.77 -37.35
N GLU A 234 66.49 -42.09 -37.27
CA GLU A 234 66.91 -43.33 -37.96
C GLU A 234 66.13 -44.51 -37.29
N LYS A 235 66.02 -45.66 -37.98
CA LYS A 235 65.72 -47.04 -37.48
C LYS A 235 64.25 -47.38 -37.16
N LYS A 236 63.70 -48.56 -37.48
CA LYS A 236 64.17 -49.80 -38.14
C LYS A 236 62.93 -50.69 -38.43
N HIS A 237 62.89 -51.27 -39.63
CA HIS A 237 62.63 -52.70 -39.93
C HIS A 237 61.76 -53.54 -38.97
N LEU A 238 60.57 -53.94 -39.42
CA LEU A 238 60.24 -55.28 -39.97
C LEU A 238 58.80 -55.28 -40.51
#